data_AF-A0A822JA12-F1
#
_entry.id   AF-A0A822JA12-F1
#
_cell.length_a   1.000
_cell.length_b   1.000
_cell.length_c   1.000
_cell.angle_alpha   90.00
_cell.angle_beta   90.00
_cell.angle_gamma   90.00
#
_symmetry.space_group_name_H-M   'P 1'
#
loop_
_entity.id
_entity.type
_entity.pdbx_description
1 polymer ?
#
loop_
_entity_poly.entity_id
_entity_poly.type
_entity_poly.pdbx_seq_one_letter_code
_entity_poly.pdbx_strand_id
1 'polypeptide(L)'
;MSTEGATGTPKSEGWEPNILAFCCNWCSYAGADLAGVSRFQYPPTVKVLRVMCSSRVEPAFILKALKDGADGVLVAGCHIGDCHYIDGNKNAQVRINNTKKALEKLGFDKRLRLEWISASEGLRFSEVIRDFTEEIKRLGENPVKKIKEPQIKAPRVAPLEGASALAANIQGSEVK
;
A
#
# COMPACT_ATOMS: atom_id res chain seq x y z
N MET A 1 10.24 -11.83 35.94
CA MET A 1 8.93 -11.17 35.82
C MET A 1 8.66 -10.91 34.35
N SER A 2 7.65 -11.61 33.83
CA SER A 2 6.88 -11.32 32.61
C SER A 2 7.60 -11.39 31.25
N THR A 3 7.75 -12.62 30.74
CA THR A 3 7.81 -12.89 29.30
C THR A 3 6.39 -12.95 28.75
N GLU A 4 5.92 -11.89 28.09
CA GLU A 4 4.72 -11.96 27.25
C GLU A 4 5.16 -12.15 25.80
N GLY A 5 5.04 -13.38 25.32
CA GLY A 5 5.40 -13.81 23.98
C GLY A 5 4.46 -13.21 22.94
N ALA A 6 5.04 -12.58 21.92
CA ALA A 6 4.34 -12.24 20.70
C ALA A 6 3.78 -13.53 20.06
N THR A 7 2.45 -13.62 19.97
CA THR A 7 1.71 -14.75 19.42
C THR A 7 1.85 -14.77 17.89
N GLY A 8 2.98 -15.29 17.41
CA GLY A 8 3.17 -15.64 16.00
C GLY A 8 2.21 -16.74 15.59
N THR A 9 1.36 -16.46 14.59
CA THR A 9 0.44 -17.46 14.01
C THR A 9 1.27 -18.53 13.26
N PRO A 10 0.86 -19.82 13.27
CA PRO A 10 1.60 -20.87 12.57
C PRO A 10 1.75 -20.55 11.09
N LYS A 11 2.99 -20.72 10.57
CA LYS A 11 3.29 -20.66 9.14
C LYS A 11 2.63 -21.85 8.46
N SER A 12 1.74 -21.63 7.49
CA SER A 12 1.26 -22.72 6.64
C SER A 12 2.36 -23.13 5.65
N GLU A 13 2.56 -24.43 5.44
CA GLU A 13 3.57 -24.92 4.48
C GLU A 13 3.24 -24.40 3.08
N GLY A 14 4.23 -23.80 2.40
CA GLY A 14 4.06 -23.22 1.08
C GLY A 14 3.44 -21.82 1.03
N TRP A 15 3.26 -21.13 2.17
CA TRP A 15 2.77 -19.75 2.16
C TRP A 15 3.84 -18.74 1.70
N GLU A 16 3.43 -17.87 0.78
CA GLU A 16 4.19 -16.69 0.38
C GLU A 16 3.51 -15.39 0.86
N PRO A 17 4.28 -14.43 1.41
CA PRO A 17 3.76 -13.13 1.78
C PRO A 17 3.08 -12.40 0.63
N ASN A 18 1.91 -11.82 0.87
CA ASN A 18 1.28 -10.88 -0.04
C ASN A 18 1.60 -9.44 0.39
N ILE A 19 2.51 -8.77 -0.31
CA ILE A 19 2.96 -7.41 0.01
C ILE A 19 2.36 -6.41 -0.98
N LEU A 20 1.74 -5.34 -0.47
CA LEU A 20 1.29 -4.23 -1.30
C LEU A 20 2.30 -3.08 -1.21
N ALA A 21 2.84 -2.63 -2.33
CA ALA A 21 3.80 -1.53 -2.39
C ALA A 21 3.19 -0.29 -3.07
N PHE A 22 3.06 0.82 -2.34
CA PHE A 22 2.73 2.11 -2.92
C PHE A 22 4.01 2.79 -3.41
N CYS A 23 4.18 2.91 -4.72
CA CYS A 23 5.39 3.50 -5.31
C CYS A 23 5.07 4.85 -5.95
N CYS A 24 5.84 5.88 -5.62
CA CYS A 24 5.73 7.16 -6.32
C CYS A 24 6.14 7.01 -7.80
N ASN A 25 5.40 7.66 -8.69
CA ASN A 25 5.59 7.58 -10.13
C ASN A 25 7.00 7.99 -10.56
N TRP A 26 7.53 9.06 -9.96
CA TRP A 26 8.73 9.72 -10.44
C TRP A 26 10.04 9.02 -10.07
N CYS A 27 10.08 8.36 -8.91
CA CYS A 27 11.31 7.74 -8.40
C CYS A 27 11.13 6.25 -8.21
N SER A 28 10.40 5.82 -7.16
CA SER A 28 10.39 4.41 -6.78
C SER A 28 9.69 3.48 -7.79
N TYR A 29 8.70 3.98 -8.53
CA TYR A 29 8.10 3.22 -9.64
C TYR A 29 9.10 3.05 -10.79
N ALA A 30 9.81 4.11 -11.17
CA ALA A 30 10.90 4.04 -12.14
C ALA A 30 12.09 3.17 -11.65
N GLY A 31 12.37 3.16 -10.34
CA GLY A 31 13.32 2.25 -9.73
C GLY A 31 12.88 0.78 -9.85
N ALA A 32 11.59 0.51 -9.71
CA ALA A 32 11.03 -0.82 -9.98
C ALA A 32 11.16 -1.21 -11.47
N ASP A 33 10.91 -0.27 -12.39
CA ASP A 33 11.11 -0.47 -13.83
C ASP A 33 12.58 -0.77 -14.14
N LEU A 34 13.51 -0.01 -13.55
CA LEU A 34 14.94 -0.21 -13.70
C LEU A 34 15.38 -1.57 -13.15
N ALA A 35 14.80 -2.05 -12.05
CA ALA A 35 15.04 -3.39 -11.54
C ALA A 35 14.66 -4.46 -12.57
N GLY A 36 13.51 -4.28 -13.26
CA GLY A 36 13.07 -5.13 -14.35
C GLY A 36 14.01 -5.10 -15.57
N VAL A 37 14.35 -3.90 -16.05
CA VAL A 37 15.27 -3.70 -17.20
C VAL A 37 16.65 -4.28 -16.91
N SER A 38 17.15 -4.10 -15.69
CA SER A 38 18.46 -4.60 -15.25
C SER A 38 18.43 -6.07 -14.85
N ARG A 39 17.26 -6.72 -14.89
CA ARG A 39 17.04 -8.13 -14.54
C ARG A 39 17.42 -8.46 -13.09
N PHE A 40 17.36 -7.49 -12.19
CA PHE A 40 17.58 -7.74 -10.76
C PHE A 40 16.43 -8.59 -10.21
N GLN A 41 16.76 -9.81 -9.78
CA GLN A 41 15.77 -10.76 -9.28
C GLN A 41 15.42 -10.44 -7.82
N TYR A 42 14.13 -10.53 -7.51
CA TYR A 42 13.60 -10.43 -6.15
C TYR A 42 12.36 -11.33 -6.03
N PRO A 43 11.94 -11.70 -4.80
CA PRO A 43 10.78 -12.57 -4.61
C PRO A 43 9.50 -12.00 -5.24
N PRO A 44 8.65 -12.82 -5.88
CA PRO A 44 7.41 -12.38 -6.55
C PRO A 44 6.24 -12.12 -5.56
N THR A 45 6.55 -11.58 -4.39
CA THR A 45 5.61 -11.37 -3.27
C THR A 45 4.96 -9.99 -3.29
N VAL A 46 5.51 -9.05 -4.06
CA VAL A 46 5.09 -7.65 -4.09
C VAL A 46 4.13 -7.35 -5.25
N LYS A 47 3.06 -6.60 -4.94
CA LYS A 47 2.16 -5.97 -5.92
C LYS A 47 2.37 -4.47 -5.84
N VAL A 48 2.84 -3.87 -6.93
CA VAL A 48 3.13 -2.43 -6.98
C VAL A 48 1.88 -1.66 -7.40
N LEU A 49 1.45 -0.71 -6.57
CA LEU A 49 0.40 0.26 -6.84
C LEU A 49 1.06 1.62 -7.08
N ARG A 50 0.88 2.15 -8.29
CA ARG A 50 1.43 3.43 -8.70
C ARG A 50 0.61 4.59 -8.12
N VAL A 51 1.30 5.52 -7.47
CA VAL A 51 0.74 6.82 -7.05
C VAL A 51 1.63 7.95 -7.56
N MET A 52 1.10 9.15 -7.76
CA MET A 52 1.94 10.25 -8.26
C MET A 52 3.03 10.66 -7.26
N CYS A 53 2.71 10.66 -5.97
CA CYS A 53 3.65 10.98 -4.89
C CYS A 53 3.40 10.07 -3.70
N SER A 54 4.42 9.81 -2.88
CA SER A 54 4.25 9.14 -1.59
C SER A 54 3.31 9.91 -0.65
N SER A 55 3.20 11.25 -0.82
CA SER A 55 2.23 12.09 -0.11
C SER A 55 0.77 11.73 -0.40
N ARG A 56 0.49 11.00 -1.49
CA ARG A 56 -0.86 10.55 -1.80
C ARG A 56 -1.32 9.43 -0.86
N VAL A 57 -0.37 8.73 -0.23
CA VAL A 57 -0.65 7.60 0.65
C VAL A 57 -1.14 8.12 2.00
N GLU A 58 -2.41 7.84 2.28
CA GLU A 58 -3.10 8.15 3.53
C GLU A 58 -3.08 6.93 4.47
N PRO A 59 -3.18 7.12 5.81
CA PRO A 59 -3.19 6.00 6.76
C PRO A 59 -4.35 5.03 6.49
N ALA A 60 -5.49 5.55 6.02
CA ALA A 60 -6.65 4.75 5.65
C ALA A 60 -6.34 3.70 4.57
N PHE A 61 -5.46 4.00 3.61
CA PHE A 61 -5.07 3.04 2.57
C PHE A 61 -4.24 1.89 3.14
N ILE A 62 -3.33 2.21 4.07
CA ILE A 62 -2.50 1.22 4.76
C ILE A 62 -3.37 0.31 5.63
N LEU A 63 -4.26 0.90 6.42
CA LEU A 63 -5.17 0.16 7.28
C LEU A 63 -6.12 -0.73 6.47
N LYS A 64 -6.66 -0.22 5.36
CA LYS A 64 -7.51 -1.00 4.46
C LYS A 64 -6.74 -2.16 3.82
N ALA A 65 -5.51 -1.93 3.35
CA ALA A 65 -4.68 -2.99 2.78
C ALA A 65 -4.40 -4.11 3.80
N LEU A 66 -4.04 -3.76 5.04
CA LEU A 66 -3.85 -4.74 6.12
C LEU A 66 -5.17 -5.44 6.48
N LYS A 67 -6.29 -4.71 6.54
CA LYS A 67 -7.61 -5.30 6.79
C LYS A 67 -7.99 -6.32 5.71
N ASP A 68 -7.68 -6.03 4.45
CA ASP A 68 -8.00 -6.86 3.28
C ASP A 68 -7.03 -8.03 3.09
N GLY A 69 -6.09 -8.22 4.01
CA GLY A 69 -5.18 -9.36 4.01
C GLY A 69 -3.85 -9.14 3.29
N ALA A 70 -3.38 -7.90 3.16
CA ALA A 70 -1.96 -7.68 2.89
C ALA A 70 -1.14 -8.15 4.11
N ASP A 71 -0.10 -8.94 3.90
CA ASP A 71 0.80 -9.42 4.95
C ASP A 71 1.83 -8.35 5.34
N GLY A 72 2.14 -7.45 4.41
CA GLY A 72 2.92 -6.24 4.63
C GLY A 72 2.53 -5.13 3.65
N VAL A 73 2.77 -3.89 4.04
CA VAL A 73 2.57 -2.68 3.22
C VAL A 73 3.89 -1.93 3.15
N LEU A 74 4.37 -1.70 1.93
CA LEU A 74 5.53 -0.87 1.63
C LEU A 74 5.05 0.47 1.06
N VAL A 75 5.61 1.57 1.53
CA VAL A 75 5.47 2.88 0.91
C VAL A 75 6.85 3.31 0.44
N ALA A 76 6.99 3.57 -0.85
CA ALA A 76 8.25 3.97 -1.45
C ALA A 76 8.12 5.32 -2.17
N GLY A 77 9.03 6.24 -1.86
CA GLY A 77 9.08 7.58 -2.46
C GLY A 77 10.47 8.00 -2.93
N CYS A 78 10.56 9.20 -3.49
CA CYS A 78 11.85 9.85 -3.76
C CYS A 78 12.62 10.11 -2.47
N HIS A 79 13.96 10.20 -2.56
CA HIS A 79 14.79 10.69 -1.46
C HIS A 79 14.35 12.06 -0.96
N ILE A 80 14.55 12.30 0.34
CA ILE A 80 14.21 13.58 0.96
C ILE A 80 15.12 14.66 0.35
N GLY A 81 14.50 15.68 -0.25
CA GLY A 81 15.20 16.69 -1.07
C GLY A 81 14.91 16.57 -2.57
N ASP A 82 14.60 15.36 -3.05
CA ASP A 82 14.42 15.06 -4.48
C ASP A 82 12.95 14.86 -4.87
N CYS A 83 12.02 15.33 -4.03
CA CYS A 83 10.60 15.14 -4.33
C CYS A 83 10.21 15.96 -5.56
N HIS A 84 9.61 15.30 -6.55
CA HIS A 84 9.03 16.00 -7.70
C HIS A 84 7.99 17.05 -7.31
N TYR A 85 7.34 16.86 -6.17
CA TYR A 85 6.37 17.79 -5.59
C TYR A 85 6.94 18.50 -4.34
N ILE A 86 8.23 18.83 -4.38
CA ILE A 86 8.98 19.65 -3.43
C ILE A 86 9.11 19.01 -2.03
N ASP A 87 8.03 19.01 -1.25
CA ASP A 87 8.02 18.53 0.14
C ASP A 87 7.00 17.40 0.38
N GLY A 88 6.38 16.88 -0.68
CA GLY A 88 5.38 15.81 -0.57
C GLY A 88 5.87 14.60 0.24
N ASN A 89 7.11 14.15 0.01
CA ASN A 89 7.68 13.02 0.74
C ASN A 89 7.99 13.33 2.22
N LYS A 90 8.29 14.58 2.59
CA LYS A 90 8.44 14.99 4.01
C LYS A 90 7.11 14.86 4.75
N ASN A 91 6.02 15.31 4.14
CA ASN A 91 4.67 15.13 4.69
C ASN A 91 4.31 13.65 4.82
N ALA A 92 4.66 12.84 3.82
CA ALA A 92 4.49 11.40 3.88
C ALA A 92 5.29 10.80 5.04
N GLN A 93 6.55 11.20 5.24
CA GLN A 93 7.39 10.68 6.32
C GLN A 93 6.75 10.85 7.70
N VAL A 94 6.30 12.07 8.01
CA VAL A 94 5.62 12.36 9.29
C VAL A 94 4.37 11.49 9.46
N ARG A 95 3.53 11.45 8.43
CA ARG A 95 2.26 10.71 8.43
C ARG A 95 2.48 9.20 8.59
N ILE A 96 3.38 8.60 7.81
CA ILE A 96 3.65 7.17 7.84
C ILE A 96 4.32 6.77 9.16
N ASN A 97 5.20 7.60 9.71
CA ASN A 97 5.79 7.36 11.04
C ASN A 97 4.73 7.40 12.14
N ASN A 98 3.80 8.37 12.10
CA ASN A 98 2.69 8.42 13.06
C ASN A 98 1.75 7.21 12.91
N THR A 99 1.50 6.78 11.67
CA THR A 99 0.73 5.56 11.39
C THR A 99 1.42 4.32 11.95
N LYS A 100 2.74 4.21 11.79
CA LYS A 100 3.54 3.11 12.33
C LYS A 100 3.48 3.06 13.86
N LYS A 101 3.61 4.20 14.54
CA LYS A 101 3.42 4.32 16.00
C LYS A 101 2.03 3.91 16.46
N ALA A 102 0.99 4.20 15.67
CA ALA A 102 -0.37 3.75 15.98
C ALA A 102 -0.50 2.22 15.82
N LEU A 103 0.09 1.65 14.77
CA LEU A 103 0.11 0.20 14.54
C LEU A 103 0.94 -0.56 15.57
N GLU A 104 1.95 0.05 16.17
CA GLU A 104 2.77 -0.53 17.24
C GLU A 104 1.91 -0.93 18.43
N LYS A 105 0.92 -0.10 18.80
CA LYS A 105 -0.05 -0.42 19.87
C LYS A 105 -0.91 -1.65 19.58
N LEU A 106 -0.98 -2.06 18.32
CA LEU A 106 -1.71 -3.26 17.87
C LEU A 106 -0.77 -4.44 17.58
N GLY A 107 0.55 -4.24 17.61
CA GLY A 107 1.55 -5.25 17.20
C GLY A 107 1.72 -5.40 15.68
N PHE A 108 1.38 -4.37 14.89
CA PHE A 108 1.42 -4.39 13.41
C PHE A 108 2.46 -3.46 12.79
N ASP A 109 3.27 -2.75 13.60
CA ASP A 109 4.25 -1.77 13.11
C ASP A 109 5.25 -2.35 12.10
N LYS A 110 5.73 -3.58 12.34
CA LYS A 110 6.67 -4.28 11.45
C LYS A 110 6.07 -4.71 10.12
N ARG A 111 4.74 -4.63 9.97
CA ARG A 111 4.04 -4.86 8.70
C ARG A 111 3.92 -3.61 7.85
N LEU A 112 4.40 -2.45 8.32
CA LEU A 112 4.47 -1.20 7.56
C LEU A 112 5.92 -0.72 7.42
N ARG A 113 6.38 -0.56 6.18
CA ARG A 113 7.71 -0.05 5.86
C ARG A 113 7.63 1.19 4.97
N LEU A 114 8.49 2.16 5.25
CA LEU A 114 8.69 3.36 4.44
C LEU A 114 10.12 3.35 3.92
N GLU A 115 10.28 3.51 2.61
CA GLU A 115 11.59 3.54 1.96
C GLU A 115 11.72 4.70 0.98
N TRP A 116 12.95 5.14 0.78
CA TRP A 116 13.31 6.14 -0.21
C TRP A 116 14.18 5.50 -1.29
N ILE A 117 13.69 5.52 -2.52
CA ILE A 117 14.28 4.83 -3.67
C ILE A 117 14.16 5.76 -4.87
N SER A 118 15.31 6.15 -5.42
CA SER A 118 15.45 6.97 -6.62
C SER A 118 15.08 6.19 -7.89
N ALA A 119 14.92 6.90 -9.01
CA ALA A 119 14.69 6.27 -10.31
C ALA A 119 15.89 5.42 -10.80
N SER A 120 17.11 5.73 -10.35
CA SER A 120 18.33 5.01 -10.74
C SER A 120 18.71 3.86 -9.79
N GLU A 121 17.89 3.61 -8.78
CA GLU A 121 18.18 2.67 -7.68
C GLU A 121 17.46 1.32 -7.84
N GLY A 122 17.53 0.73 -9.04
CA GLY A 122 16.88 -0.56 -9.32
C GLY A 122 17.40 -1.71 -8.45
N LEU A 123 18.71 -1.73 -8.17
CA LEU A 123 19.31 -2.73 -7.27
C LEU A 123 18.74 -2.58 -5.85
N ARG A 124 18.74 -1.36 -5.30
CA ARG A 124 18.15 -1.05 -3.99
C ARG A 124 16.69 -1.46 -3.91
N PHE A 125 15.90 -1.24 -4.97
CA PHE A 125 14.52 -1.69 -5.02
C PHE A 125 14.42 -3.21 -4.81
N SER A 126 15.19 -3.99 -5.56
CA SER A 126 15.20 -5.46 -5.43
C SER A 126 15.63 -5.93 -4.04
N GLU A 127 16.61 -5.26 -3.43
CA GLU A 127 17.08 -5.56 -2.07
C GLU A 127 16.02 -5.25 -1.02
N VAL A 128 15.37 -4.08 -1.11
CA VAL A 128 14.27 -3.69 -0.22
C VAL A 128 13.13 -4.70 -0.27
N ILE A 129 12.72 -5.16 -1.45
CA ILE A 129 11.65 -6.16 -1.59
C ILE A 129 12.06 -7.49 -0.96
N ARG A 130 13.30 -7.95 -1.21
CA ARG A 130 13.83 -9.17 -0.62
C ARG A 130 13.87 -9.08 0.91
N ASP A 131 14.44 -8.01 1.46
CA ASP A 131 14.58 -7.81 2.89
C ASP A 131 13.23 -7.69 3.60
N PHE A 132 12.28 -6.99 2.97
CA PHE A 132 10.94 -6.86 3.52
C PHE A 132 10.16 -8.17 3.44
N THR A 133 10.31 -8.92 2.35
CA THR A 133 9.73 -10.27 2.22
C THR A 133 10.21 -11.18 3.34
N GLU A 134 11.51 -11.21 3.62
CA GLU A 134 12.06 -12.02 4.69
C GLU A 134 11.61 -11.56 6.08
N GLU A 135 11.42 -10.25 6.29
CA GLU A 135 10.79 -9.74 7.51
C GLU A 135 9.35 -10.25 7.67
N ILE A 136 8.52 -10.14 6.64
CA ILE A 136 7.13 -10.60 6.71
C ILE A 136 7.07 -12.13 6.87
N LYS A 137 7.97 -12.89 6.24
CA LYS A 137 8.08 -14.35 6.47
C LYS A 137 8.38 -14.71 7.93
N ARG A 138 9.16 -13.89 8.63
CA ARG A 138 9.43 -14.07 10.07
C ARG A 138 8.21 -13.76 10.93
N LEU A 139 7.42 -12.76 10.56
CA LEU A 139 6.18 -12.40 11.25
C LEU A 139 5.03 -13.39 11.00
N GLY A 140 5.04 -14.09 9.87
CA GLY A 140 3.98 -15.00 9.45
C GLY A 140 2.77 -14.29 8.86
N GLU A 141 1.73 -15.07 8.57
CA GLU A 141 0.48 -14.58 7.98
C GLU A 141 -0.15 -13.44 8.79
N ASN A 142 -0.78 -12.49 8.11
CA ASN A 142 -1.53 -11.43 8.77
C ASN A 142 -2.72 -12.00 9.56
N PRO A 143 -2.77 -11.81 10.90
CA PRO A 143 -3.81 -12.39 11.74
C PRO A 143 -5.22 -11.81 11.48
N VAL A 144 -5.33 -10.64 10.82
CA VAL A 144 -6.62 -10.02 10.44
C VAL A 144 -7.34 -10.79 9.34
N LYS A 145 -6.63 -11.56 8.49
CA LYS A 145 -7.24 -12.39 7.42
C LYS A 145 -8.33 -13.34 7.92
N LYS A 146 -8.28 -13.74 9.20
CA LYS A 146 -9.22 -14.72 9.77
C LYS A 146 -10.59 -14.12 10.09
N ILE A 147 -10.73 -12.80 10.06
CA ILE A 147 -12.01 -12.12 10.27
C ILE A 147 -12.74 -12.13 8.92
N LYS A 148 -13.52 -13.19 8.66
CA LYS A 148 -14.47 -13.18 7.53
C LYS A 148 -15.37 -11.95 7.69
N GLU A 149 -15.43 -11.12 6.66
CA GLU A 149 -16.41 -10.03 6.62
C GLU A 149 -17.80 -10.64 6.87
N PRO A 150 -18.62 -10.04 7.77
CA PRO A 150 -20.03 -10.37 7.77
C PRO A 150 -20.51 -10.14 6.34
N GLN A 151 -21.11 -11.15 5.73
CA GLN A 151 -21.72 -11.06 4.41
C GLN A 151 -22.95 -10.15 4.51
N ILE A 152 -22.72 -8.85 4.68
CA ILE A 152 -23.74 -7.84 4.55
C ILE A 152 -23.98 -7.78 3.04
N LYS A 153 -24.97 -8.55 2.57
CA LYS A 153 -25.47 -8.41 1.21
C LYS A 153 -25.68 -6.92 0.99
N ALA A 154 -24.96 -6.34 0.04
CA ALA A 154 -25.17 -4.96 -0.34
C ALA A 154 -26.69 -4.76 -0.45
N PRO A 155 -27.28 -3.73 0.20
CA PRO A 155 -28.67 -3.44 -0.07
C PRO A 155 -28.78 -3.34 -1.59
N ARG A 156 -29.73 -4.06 -2.19
CA ARG A 156 -30.09 -3.82 -3.59
C ARG A 156 -30.52 -2.37 -3.63
N VAL A 157 -29.60 -1.48 -4.01
CA VAL A 157 -29.96 -0.13 -4.37
C VAL A 157 -30.81 -0.33 -5.61
N ALA A 158 -32.12 -0.15 -5.45
CA ALA A 158 -33.01 -0.10 -6.59
C ALA A 158 -32.43 0.96 -7.56
N PRO A 159 -32.42 0.71 -8.87
CA PRO A 159 -32.08 1.75 -9.82
C PRO A 159 -32.91 2.98 -9.48
N LEU A 160 -32.27 4.14 -9.38
CA LEU A 160 -32.99 5.41 -9.27
C LEU A 160 -33.79 5.56 -10.57
N GLU A 161 -35.06 5.14 -10.55
CA GLU A 161 -36.00 5.45 -11.63
C GLU A 161 -36.02 6.98 -11.77
N GLY A 162 -35.51 7.48 -12.91
CA GLY A 162 -35.51 8.92 -13.21
C GLY A 162 -34.16 9.55 -13.57
N ALA A 163 -33.02 8.85 -13.44
CA ALA A 163 -31.72 9.41 -13.84
C ALA A 163 -31.61 9.74 -15.36
N SER A 164 -32.53 9.24 -16.18
CA SER A 164 -32.63 9.54 -17.62
C SER A 164 -33.40 10.83 -17.93
N ALA A 165 -34.16 11.41 -17.01
CA ALA A 165 -35.05 12.54 -17.32
C ALA A 165 -34.37 13.91 -17.23
N LEU A 166 -33.18 14.01 -16.63
CA LEU A 166 -32.46 15.28 -16.46
C LEU A 166 -31.54 15.63 -17.65
N ALA A 167 -31.28 14.68 -18.56
CA ALA A 167 -30.44 14.90 -19.74
C ALA A 167 -31.18 15.53 -20.95
N ALA A 168 -32.52 15.61 -20.90
CA ALA A 168 -33.33 16.04 -22.06
C ALA A 168 -33.74 17.52 -22.07
N ASN A 169 -33.44 18.30 -21.02
CA ASN A 169 -33.92 19.70 -20.90
C ASN A 169 -32.84 20.79 -21.10
N ILE A 170 -31.70 20.46 -21.71
CA ILE A 170 -30.63 21.45 -21.99
C ILE A 170 -30.52 21.77 -23.51
N GLN A 171 -31.31 21.12 -24.37
CA GLN A 171 -31.41 21.45 -25.79
C GLN A 171 -32.72 22.20 -26.07
N GLY A 172 -32.78 23.51 -25.79
CA GLY A 172 -34.02 24.26 -26.06
C GLY A 172 -34.09 25.75 -25.73
N SER A 173 -32.99 26.45 -25.47
CA SER A 173 -33.01 27.93 -25.43
C SER A 173 -32.06 28.48 -26.50
N GLU A 174 -32.60 28.67 -27.70
CA GLU A 174 -32.00 29.53 -28.73
C GLU A 174 -31.81 30.93 -28.15
N VAL A 175 -30.58 31.43 -28.25
CA VAL A 175 -30.26 32.85 -28.06
C VAL A 175 -30.75 33.57 -29.31
N LYS A 176 -31.78 34.42 -29.16
CA LYS A 176 -32.01 35.55 -30.06
C LYS A 176 -31.27 36.76 -29.54
#